data_AF-A0A9D8VRT3-F1
#
_entry.id   AF-A0A9D8VRT3-F1
#
_cell.length_a   1.000
_cell.length_b   1.000
_cell.length_c   1.000
_cell.angle_alpha   90.00
_cell.angle_beta   90.00
_cell.angle_gamma   90.00
#
_symmetry.space_group_name_H-M   'P 1'
#
loop_
_entity.id
_entity.type
_entity.pdbx_description
1 polymer ?
#
loop_
_entity_poly.entity_id
_entity_poly.type
_entity_poly.pdbx_seq_one_letter_code
_entity_poly.pdbx_strand_id
1 'polypeptide(L)'
;MSYLKQLYQPIKVPSTGLFSVENKKYFMGFCAFWLFIAFLEFGQDYISSVLQNSAFRAGESLAYKLFWPLFIPFFIALDFGIAKAGERTSGFLYIAVLGVQIIMVTFVHLLVFSVILFGVSILIHDNPMTLLYILFEKLSTRLYIALSVYTALSGLTVYMKRRRTGEKQASADQPQTLTIKNGRSNLVVDVNDIKWISSDGAYLDIFTDKQKHVRLDSLKNIIEDLPNHFKRIHKSTIVNTHRIEELQSRGNGDYDVILDDGNQVRLSRNYADALRGNLL
;
A
#
# COMPACT_ATOMS: atom_id res chain seq x y z
N MET A 1 -25.79 -20.24 -17.10
CA MET A 1 -25.57 -19.80 -15.70
C MET A 1 -24.09 -19.71 -15.27
N SER A 2 -23.14 -20.33 -15.99
CA SER A 2 -21.71 -20.37 -15.60
C SER A 2 -20.93 -19.06 -15.89
N TYR A 3 -21.20 -18.39 -17.01
CA TYR A 3 -20.50 -17.16 -17.41
C TYR A 3 -20.79 -15.92 -16.53
N LEU A 4 -21.99 -15.81 -15.95
CA LEU A 4 -22.36 -14.69 -15.07
C LEU A 4 -21.67 -14.73 -13.70
N LYS A 5 -21.22 -15.90 -13.23
CA LYS A 5 -20.42 -16.03 -11.99
C LYS A 5 -18.99 -15.54 -12.15
N GLN A 6 -18.46 -15.54 -13.37
CA GLN A 6 -17.09 -15.10 -13.66
C GLN A 6 -17.00 -13.57 -13.80
N LEU A 7 -18.07 -12.92 -14.27
CA LEU A 7 -18.20 -11.46 -14.41
C LEU A 7 -18.47 -10.74 -13.08
N TYR A 8 -18.90 -11.46 -12.04
CA TYR A 8 -19.23 -10.91 -10.73
C TYR A 8 -18.51 -11.67 -9.62
N GLN A 9 -17.17 -11.66 -9.66
CA GLN A 9 -16.40 -12.07 -8.50
C GLN A 9 -16.70 -11.08 -7.36
N PRO A 10 -17.22 -11.55 -6.21
CA PRO A 10 -17.55 -10.67 -5.10
C PRO A 10 -16.29 -9.93 -4.67
N ILE A 11 -16.41 -8.62 -4.48
CA ILE A 11 -15.35 -7.75 -3.98
C ILE A 11 -14.87 -8.31 -2.64
N LYS A 12 -13.79 -9.09 -2.64
CA LYS A 12 -13.13 -9.58 -1.44
C LYS A 12 -12.03 -8.60 -1.06
N VAL A 13 -12.24 -7.89 0.04
CA VAL A 13 -11.21 -7.01 0.61
C VAL A 13 -10.45 -7.81 1.68
N PRO A 14 -9.12 -7.89 1.62
CA PRO A 14 -8.31 -8.67 2.56
C PRO A 14 -8.43 -8.16 4.01
N SER A 15 -8.28 -9.11 4.94
CA SER A 15 -8.56 -9.01 6.38
C SER A 15 -7.54 -8.20 7.20
N THR A 16 -6.38 -7.87 6.64
CA THR A 16 -5.31 -7.17 7.38
C THR A 16 -5.54 -5.66 7.36
N GLY A 17 -5.55 -5.04 8.54
CA GLY A 17 -5.60 -3.59 8.69
C GLY A 17 -4.40 -2.89 8.04
N LEU A 18 -4.59 -1.64 7.59
CA LEU A 18 -3.57 -0.80 6.96
C LEU A 18 -2.33 -0.63 7.86
N PHE A 19 -2.52 -0.65 9.17
CA PHE A 19 -1.47 -0.48 10.20
C PHE A 19 -0.94 -1.79 10.79
N SER A 20 -0.94 -2.89 10.02
CA SER A 20 -0.19 -4.12 10.40
C SER A 20 1.27 -3.82 10.81
N VAL A 21 1.83 -4.66 11.69
CA VAL A 21 3.16 -4.49 12.33
C VAL A 21 4.31 -4.22 11.32
N GLU A 22 4.21 -4.76 10.09
CA GLU A 22 5.18 -4.55 9.01
C GLU A 22 5.22 -3.11 8.46
N ASN A 23 4.20 -2.29 8.74
CA ASN A 23 4.00 -0.97 8.11
C ASN A 23 4.12 0.19 9.11
N LYS A 24 4.95 0.04 10.17
CA LYS A 24 5.13 1.05 11.25
C LYS A 24 5.49 2.45 10.75
N LYS A 25 6.24 2.57 9.64
CA LYS A 25 6.60 3.86 9.02
C LYS A 25 5.37 4.65 8.54
N TYR A 26 4.39 3.97 7.93
CA TYR A 26 3.15 4.60 7.47
C TYR A 26 2.26 5.03 8.64
N PHE A 27 2.21 4.23 9.70
CA PHE A 27 1.50 4.60 10.93
C PHE A 27 2.11 5.84 11.59
N MET A 28 3.44 5.90 11.69
CA MET A 28 4.16 7.06 12.24
C MET A 28 3.93 8.32 11.39
N GLY A 29 3.99 8.19 10.05
CA GLY A 29 3.65 9.28 9.13
C GLY A 29 2.21 9.76 9.27
N PHE A 30 1.25 8.84 9.42
CA PHE A 30 -0.16 9.17 9.63
C PHE A 30 -0.39 9.92 10.95
N CYS A 31 0.24 9.49 12.05
CA CYS A 31 0.15 10.20 13.33
C CYS A 31 0.80 11.58 13.24
N ALA A 32 2.00 11.66 12.64
CA ALA A 32 2.72 12.92 12.45
C ALA A 32 1.90 13.91 11.61
N PHE A 33 1.21 13.45 10.57
CA PHE A 33 0.34 14.28 9.73
C PHE A 33 -0.76 14.99 10.53
N TRP A 34 -1.52 14.26 11.36
CA TRP A 34 -2.60 14.86 12.14
C TRP A 34 -2.10 15.79 13.24
N LEU A 35 -0.97 15.44 13.89
CA LEU A 35 -0.32 16.31 14.86
C LEU A 35 0.22 17.59 14.20
N PHE A 36 0.75 17.48 12.99
CA PHE A 36 1.24 18.62 12.23
C PHE A 36 0.11 19.57 11.83
N ILE A 37 -1.05 19.06 11.40
CA ILE A 37 -2.24 19.91 11.14
C ILE A 37 -2.68 20.65 12.41
N ALA A 38 -2.75 19.94 13.55
CA ALA A 38 -3.08 20.56 14.83
C ALA A 38 -2.09 21.69 15.19
N PHE A 39 -0.79 21.46 14.98
CA PHE A 39 0.26 22.45 15.20
C PHE A 39 0.10 23.68 14.29
N LEU A 40 -0.18 23.47 13.00
CA LEU A 40 -0.40 24.57 12.06
C LEU A 40 -1.61 25.43 12.44
N GLU A 41 -2.74 24.81 12.81
CA GLU A 41 -3.92 25.57 13.25
C GLU A 41 -3.65 26.31 14.57
N PHE A 42 -2.88 25.74 15.49
CA PHE A 42 -2.48 26.42 16.71
C PHE A 42 -1.61 27.66 16.41
N GLY A 43 -0.65 27.52 15.50
CA GLY A 43 0.16 28.64 15.00
C GLY A 43 -0.69 29.71 14.30
N GLN A 44 -1.71 29.30 13.54
CA GLN A 44 -2.65 30.21 12.90
C GLN A 44 -3.43 31.04 13.94
N ASP A 45 -3.94 30.42 15.00
CA ASP A 45 -4.62 31.15 16.08
C ASP A 45 -3.69 32.15 16.76
N TYR A 46 -2.43 31.78 16.99
CA TYR A 46 -1.43 32.68 17.56
C TYR A 46 -1.19 33.89 16.65
N ILE A 47 -0.92 33.67 15.37
CA ILE A 47 -0.74 34.75 14.39
C ILE A 47 -1.98 35.64 14.33
N SER A 48 -3.17 35.04 14.30
CA SER A 48 -4.44 35.76 14.28
C SER A 48 -4.60 36.66 15.52
N SER A 49 -4.23 36.17 16.70
CA SER A 49 -4.30 36.93 17.95
C SER A 49 -3.39 38.16 17.94
N VAL A 50 -2.17 38.00 17.39
CA VAL A 50 -1.19 39.09 17.22
C VAL A 50 -1.72 40.13 16.23
N LEU A 51 -2.27 39.71 15.09
CA LEU A 51 -2.81 40.61 14.07
C LEU A 51 -4.04 41.38 14.58
N GLN A 52 -4.85 40.76 15.43
CA GLN A 52 -6.06 41.38 16.01
C GLN A 52 -5.78 42.16 17.31
N ASN A 53 -4.52 42.21 17.76
CA ASN A 53 -4.11 42.83 19.03
C ASN A 53 -4.94 42.32 20.23
N SER A 54 -5.20 41.02 20.26
CA SER A 54 -6.01 40.34 21.28
C SER A 54 -5.15 39.37 22.11
N ALA A 55 -5.57 39.11 23.35
CA ALA A 55 -4.86 38.16 24.21
C ALA A 55 -4.97 36.73 23.66
N PHE A 56 -3.83 36.05 23.52
CA PHE A 56 -3.82 34.67 23.03
C PHE A 56 -4.27 33.68 24.11
N ARG A 57 -5.45 33.09 23.92
CA ARG A 57 -6.03 32.08 24.82
C ARG A 57 -5.53 30.68 24.45
N ALA A 58 -4.29 30.37 24.79
CA ALA A 58 -3.61 29.14 24.39
C ALA A 58 -4.35 27.85 24.80
N GLY A 59 -4.90 27.80 26.03
CA GLY A 59 -5.62 26.61 26.53
C GLY A 59 -6.87 26.29 25.73
N GLU A 60 -7.68 27.30 25.40
CA GLU A 60 -8.84 27.13 24.53
C GLU A 60 -8.41 26.77 23.10
N SER A 61 -7.45 27.48 22.54
CA SER A 61 -6.95 27.17 21.19
C SER A 61 -6.52 25.70 21.09
N LEU A 62 -5.76 25.19 22.06
CA LEU A 62 -5.28 23.82 22.09
C LEU A 62 -6.43 22.81 22.20
N ALA A 63 -7.44 23.08 23.03
CA ALA A 63 -8.61 22.22 23.17
C ALA A 63 -9.35 22.02 21.83
N TYR A 64 -9.47 23.06 21.01
CA TYR A 64 -10.09 22.96 19.69
C TYR A 64 -9.24 22.16 18.70
N LYS A 65 -7.92 22.12 18.88
CA LYS A 65 -6.97 21.45 17.98
C LYS A 65 -6.93 19.95 18.21
N LEU A 66 -7.45 19.48 19.35
CA LEU A 66 -7.66 18.04 19.62
C LEU A 66 -8.61 17.37 18.63
N PHE A 67 -9.36 18.13 17.84
CA PHE A 67 -10.14 17.61 16.71
C PHE A 67 -9.28 16.75 15.75
N TRP A 68 -8.04 17.17 15.45
CA TRP A 68 -7.23 16.48 14.45
C TRP A 68 -6.61 15.17 14.94
N PRO A 69 -5.96 15.10 16.11
CA PRO A 69 -5.40 13.84 16.61
C PRO A 69 -6.47 12.76 16.88
N LEU A 70 -7.72 13.14 17.13
CA LEU A 70 -8.83 12.18 17.29
C LEU A 70 -9.08 11.32 16.04
N PHE A 71 -8.68 11.75 14.85
CA PHE A 71 -8.74 10.90 13.66
C PHE A 71 -7.92 9.61 13.83
N ILE A 72 -6.86 9.60 14.64
CA ILE A 72 -5.97 8.45 14.81
C ILE A 72 -6.72 7.22 15.38
N PRO A 73 -7.24 7.25 16.63
CA PRO A 73 -7.91 6.07 17.20
C PRO A 73 -9.18 5.67 16.44
N PHE A 74 -9.96 6.64 15.96
CA PHE A 74 -11.20 6.34 15.26
C PHE A 74 -10.97 5.79 13.86
N PHE A 75 -9.90 6.21 13.17
CA PHE A 75 -9.56 5.62 11.89
C PHE A 75 -9.04 4.19 12.04
N ILE A 76 -8.28 3.88 13.10
CA ILE A 76 -7.89 2.48 13.40
C ILE A 76 -9.14 1.60 13.58
N ALA A 77 -10.12 2.07 14.35
CA ALA A 77 -11.39 1.36 14.54
C ALA A 77 -12.16 1.19 13.23
N LEU A 78 -12.19 2.22 12.39
CA LEU A 78 -12.83 2.19 11.06
C LEU A 78 -12.14 1.18 10.13
N ASP A 79 -10.80 1.19 10.04
CA ASP A 79 -10.05 0.27 9.19
C ASP A 79 -10.25 -1.20 9.59
N PHE A 80 -10.36 -1.48 10.89
CA PHE A 80 -10.76 -2.80 11.38
C PHE A 80 -12.19 -3.16 10.96
N GLY A 81 -13.13 -2.22 11.06
CA GLY A 81 -14.50 -2.38 10.60
C GLY A 81 -14.60 -2.66 9.10
N ILE A 82 -13.81 -1.98 8.28
CA ILE A 82 -13.69 -2.15 6.83
C ILE A 82 -13.21 -3.56 6.49
N ALA A 83 -12.15 -4.03 7.16
CA ALA A 83 -11.62 -5.38 6.97
C ALA A 83 -12.69 -6.45 7.27
N LYS A 84 -13.35 -6.33 8.44
CA LYS A 84 -14.40 -7.27 8.87
C LYS A 84 -15.63 -7.24 7.95
N ALA A 85 -16.00 -6.06 7.43
CA ALA A 85 -17.09 -5.93 6.48
C ALA A 85 -16.77 -6.62 5.15
N GLY A 86 -15.51 -6.56 4.70
CA GLY A 86 -15.04 -7.18 3.45
C GLY A 86 -15.03 -8.71 3.48
N GLU A 87 -14.93 -9.31 4.66
CA GLU A 87 -15.07 -10.77 4.84
C GLU A 87 -16.52 -11.24 4.77
N ARG A 88 -17.46 -10.43 5.27
CA ARG A 88 -18.87 -10.81 5.45
C ARG A 88 -19.77 -10.43 4.29
N THR A 89 -19.39 -9.41 3.53
CA THR A 89 -20.28 -8.76 2.56
C THR A 89 -19.51 -8.42 1.29
N SER A 90 -20.22 -8.27 0.17
CA SER A 90 -19.61 -7.94 -1.12
C SER A 90 -20.53 -7.06 -1.96
N GLY A 91 -19.98 -6.40 -2.98
CA GLY A 91 -20.78 -5.60 -3.93
C GLY A 91 -21.45 -4.40 -3.25
N PHE A 92 -22.70 -4.14 -3.61
CA PHE A 92 -23.49 -3.01 -3.07
C PHE A 92 -23.64 -3.06 -1.54
N LEU A 93 -23.86 -4.25 -0.98
CA LEU A 93 -24.09 -4.41 0.47
C LEU A 93 -22.84 -4.03 1.28
N TYR A 94 -21.64 -4.29 0.76
CA TYR A 94 -20.39 -3.82 1.35
C TYR A 94 -20.29 -2.29 1.36
N ILE A 95 -20.68 -1.62 0.27
CA ILE A 95 -20.68 -0.15 0.18
C ILE A 95 -21.67 0.45 1.20
N ALA A 96 -22.86 -0.14 1.34
CA ALA A 96 -23.85 0.30 2.32
C ALA A 96 -23.33 0.16 3.77
N VAL A 97 -22.72 -0.98 4.12
CA VAL A 97 -22.11 -1.19 5.44
C VAL A 97 -20.98 -0.20 5.70
N LEU A 98 -20.13 0.06 4.70
CA LEU A 98 -19.04 1.05 4.81
C LEU A 98 -19.60 2.46 5.02
N GLY A 99 -20.67 2.85 4.32
CA GLY A 99 -21.34 4.13 4.53
C GLY A 99 -21.88 4.28 5.96
N VAL A 100 -22.53 3.25 6.48
CA VAL A 100 -23.03 3.25 7.87
C VAL A 100 -21.87 3.36 8.87
N GLN A 101 -20.78 2.62 8.67
CA GLN A 101 -19.59 2.71 9.52
C GLN A 101 -18.98 4.10 9.53
N ILE A 102 -18.86 4.76 8.37
CA ILE A 102 -18.34 6.14 8.27
C ILE A 102 -19.22 7.10 9.06
N ILE A 103 -20.54 7.04 8.88
CA ILE A 103 -21.49 7.91 9.61
C ILE A 103 -21.37 7.68 11.11
N MET A 104 -21.34 6.42 11.55
CA MET A 104 -21.21 6.06 12.96
C MET A 104 -19.91 6.59 13.57
N VAL A 105 -18.76 6.35 12.92
CA VAL A 105 -17.45 6.82 13.41
C VAL A 105 -17.38 8.35 13.44
N THR A 106 -17.98 9.02 12.44
CA THR A 106 -18.03 10.48 12.39
C THR A 106 -18.82 11.04 13.57
N PHE A 107 -19.99 10.47 13.86
CA PHE A 107 -20.79 10.87 15.01
C PHE A 107 -20.05 10.66 16.33
N VAL A 108 -19.44 9.49 16.53
CA VAL A 108 -18.66 9.19 17.74
C VAL A 108 -17.46 10.12 17.90
N HIS A 109 -16.74 10.43 16.83
CA HIS A 109 -15.66 11.42 16.84
C HIS A 109 -16.17 12.76 17.36
N LEU A 110 -17.23 13.31 16.76
CA LEU A 110 -17.76 14.62 17.13
C LEU A 110 -18.32 14.62 18.55
N LEU A 111 -18.93 13.52 19.00
CA LEU A 111 -19.40 13.36 20.37
C LEU A 111 -18.24 13.42 21.37
N VAL A 112 -17.18 12.63 21.14
CA VAL A 112 -16.00 12.60 22.02
C VAL A 112 -15.30 13.96 22.03
N PHE A 113 -15.15 14.60 20.87
CA PHE A 113 -14.60 15.95 20.78
C PHE A 113 -15.44 16.96 21.57
N SER A 114 -16.77 16.87 21.48
CA SER A 114 -17.69 17.75 22.21
C SER A 114 -17.61 17.53 23.72
N VAL A 115 -17.44 16.29 24.18
CA VAL A 115 -17.23 15.96 25.60
C VAL A 115 -15.92 16.56 26.11
N ILE A 116 -14.85 16.50 25.33
CA ILE A 116 -13.57 17.13 25.67
C ILE A 116 -13.73 18.64 25.83
N LEU A 117 -14.36 19.30 24.85
CA LEU A 117 -14.59 20.75 24.89
C LEU A 117 -15.51 21.15 26.05
N PHE A 118 -16.52 20.34 26.36
CA PHE A 118 -17.39 20.56 27.52
C PHE A 118 -16.59 20.50 28.82
N GLY A 119 -15.71 19.51 28.98
CA GLY A 119 -14.81 19.42 30.13
C GLY A 119 -13.92 20.65 30.26
N VAL A 120 -13.32 21.11 29.16
CA VAL A 120 -12.51 22.34 29.14
C VAL A 120 -13.35 23.57 29.47
N SER A 121 -14.59 23.65 28.98
CA SER A 121 -15.49 24.76 29.27
C SER A 121 -15.83 24.85 30.76
N ILE A 122 -16.07 23.72 31.44
CA ILE A 122 -16.29 23.66 32.90
C ILE A 122 -15.05 24.11 33.67
N LEU A 123 -13.86 23.74 33.20
CA LEU A 123 -12.61 24.03 33.90
C LEU A 123 -12.19 25.50 33.83
N ILE A 124 -12.51 26.19 32.72
CA ILE A 124 -11.98 27.52 32.44
C ILE A 124 -13.00 28.64 32.68
N HIS A 125 -14.30 28.38 32.52
CA HIS A 125 -15.32 29.44 32.49
C HIS A 125 -16.26 29.37 33.70
N ASP A 126 -16.56 30.54 34.29
CA ASP A 126 -17.54 30.67 35.38
C ASP A 126 -18.95 30.23 34.95
N ASN A 127 -19.30 30.46 33.68
CA ASN A 127 -20.54 30.04 33.06
C ASN A 127 -20.23 29.08 31.90
N PRO A 128 -20.14 27.76 32.14
CA PRO A 128 -19.76 26.81 31.12
C PRO A 128 -20.87 26.63 30.09
N MET A 129 -20.46 26.39 28.84
CA MET A 129 -21.37 26.00 27.77
C MET A 129 -21.91 24.61 28.01
N THR A 130 -23.16 24.36 27.66
CA THR A 130 -23.77 23.03 27.81
C THR A 130 -23.21 22.06 26.76
N LEU A 131 -23.07 20.78 27.13
CA LEU A 131 -22.61 19.73 26.21
C LEU A 131 -23.47 19.67 24.94
N LEU A 132 -24.79 19.79 25.08
CA LEU A 132 -25.72 19.71 23.95
C LEU A 132 -25.53 20.87 22.97
N TYR A 133 -25.29 22.08 23.49
CA TYR A 133 -24.97 23.25 22.66
C TYR A 133 -23.68 23.03 21.87
N ILE A 134 -22.60 22.60 22.55
CA ILE A 134 -21.31 22.31 21.91
C ILE A 134 -21.50 21.22 20.84
N LEU A 135 -22.21 20.14 21.15
CA LEU A 135 -22.45 19.04 20.21
C LEU A 135 -23.16 19.51 18.94
N PHE A 136 -24.26 20.26 19.08
CA PHE A 136 -25.00 20.77 17.91
C PHE A 136 -24.18 21.78 17.12
N GLU A 137 -23.41 22.64 17.77
CA GLU A 137 -22.51 23.57 17.08
C GLU A 137 -21.43 22.81 16.30
N LYS A 138 -20.77 21.80 16.89
CA LYS A 138 -19.79 20.97 16.18
C LYS A 138 -20.38 20.12 15.08
N LEU A 139 -21.60 19.63 15.25
CA LEU A 139 -22.32 18.96 14.18
C LEU A 139 -22.60 19.92 13.01
N SER A 140 -22.88 21.20 13.30
CA SER A 140 -23.08 22.22 12.27
C SER A 140 -21.78 22.63 11.58
N THR A 141 -20.66 22.75 12.31
CA THR A 141 -19.43 23.37 11.79
C THR A 141 -18.33 22.39 11.39
N ARG A 142 -18.35 21.14 11.88
CA ARG A 142 -17.26 20.16 11.66
C ARG A 142 -17.70 18.86 10.99
N LEU A 143 -19.01 18.61 10.86
CA LEU A 143 -19.53 17.39 10.24
C LEU A 143 -19.00 17.16 8.83
N TYR A 144 -19.00 18.20 7.98
CA TYR A 144 -18.57 18.07 6.60
C TYR A 144 -17.07 17.70 6.48
N ILE A 145 -16.21 18.29 7.31
CA ILE A 145 -14.77 17.98 7.34
C ILE A 145 -14.57 16.53 7.77
N ALA A 146 -15.17 16.14 8.89
CA ALA A 146 -15.01 14.80 9.43
C ALA A 146 -15.50 13.73 8.43
N LEU A 147 -16.68 13.92 7.83
CA LEU A 147 -17.23 13.01 6.85
C LEU A 147 -16.35 12.91 5.59
N SER A 148 -15.83 14.04 5.11
CA SER A 148 -14.92 14.09 3.95
C SER A 148 -13.63 13.33 4.21
N VAL A 149 -13.00 13.56 5.38
CA VAL A 149 -11.77 12.86 5.78
C VAL A 149 -12.01 11.36 5.88
N TYR A 150 -13.04 10.92 6.60
CA TYR A 150 -13.30 9.48 6.75
C TYR A 150 -13.66 8.80 5.43
N THR A 151 -14.37 9.49 4.53
CA THR A 151 -14.64 8.99 3.18
C THR A 151 -13.36 8.84 2.37
N ALA A 152 -12.49 9.85 2.37
CA ALA A 152 -11.22 9.82 1.66
C ALA A 152 -10.29 8.72 2.17
N LEU A 153 -10.15 8.59 3.49
CA LEU A 153 -9.33 7.54 4.11
C LEU A 153 -9.89 6.13 3.85
N SER A 154 -11.21 5.97 3.88
CA SER A 154 -11.86 4.70 3.53
C SER A 154 -11.67 4.35 2.05
N GLY A 155 -11.76 5.33 1.16
CA GLY A 155 -11.47 5.14 -0.27
C GLY A 155 -10.02 4.69 -0.49
N LEU A 156 -9.07 5.36 0.16
CA LEU A 156 -7.65 5.03 0.08
C LEU A 156 -7.34 3.61 0.60
N THR A 157 -7.89 3.23 1.75
CA THR A 157 -7.69 1.88 2.32
C THR A 157 -8.24 0.80 1.40
N VAL A 158 -9.44 0.98 0.87
CA VAL A 158 -10.04 0.03 -0.07
C VAL A 158 -9.22 -0.06 -1.37
N TYR A 159 -8.76 1.07 -1.91
CA TYR A 159 -7.89 1.10 -3.09
C TYR A 159 -6.58 0.34 -2.87
N MET A 160 -5.87 0.64 -1.77
CA MET A 160 -4.59 0.01 -1.44
C MET A 160 -4.75 -1.50 -1.20
N LYS A 161 -5.79 -1.93 -0.47
CA LYS A 161 -6.08 -3.34 -0.21
C LYS A 161 -6.40 -4.11 -1.49
N ARG A 162 -7.15 -3.50 -2.42
CA ARG A 162 -7.43 -4.10 -3.75
C ARG A 162 -6.17 -4.26 -4.57
N ARG A 163 -5.32 -3.24 -4.63
CA ARG A 163 -4.06 -3.29 -5.38
C ARG A 163 -3.16 -4.43 -4.87
N ARG A 164 -2.96 -4.53 -3.56
CA ARG A 164 -2.20 -5.63 -2.93
C ARG A 164 -2.78 -7.01 -3.23
N THR A 165 -4.11 -7.13 -3.29
CA THR A 165 -4.77 -8.41 -3.61
C THR A 165 -4.58 -8.78 -5.08
N GLY A 166 -4.70 -7.80 -5.98
CA GLY A 166 -4.41 -7.99 -7.41
C GLY A 166 -2.95 -8.41 -7.65
N GLU A 167 -2.00 -7.77 -6.97
CA GLU A 167 -0.58 -8.12 -7.03
C GLU A 167 -0.30 -9.54 -6.47
N LYS A 168 -0.89 -9.89 -5.31
CA LYS A 168 -0.75 -11.25 -4.74
C LYS A 168 -1.36 -12.32 -5.64
N GLN A 169 -2.51 -12.07 -6.24
CA GLN A 169 -3.17 -13.03 -7.11
C GLN A 169 -2.43 -13.19 -8.44
N ALA A 170 -1.87 -12.11 -9.00
CA ALA A 170 -0.97 -12.17 -10.14
C ALA A 170 0.34 -12.92 -9.84
N SER A 171 0.83 -12.88 -8.60
CA SER A 171 2.00 -13.67 -8.16
C SER A 171 1.67 -15.14 -7.86
N ALA A 172 0.45 -15.46 -7.43
CA ALA A 172 0.05 -16.85 -7.13
C ALA A 172 -0.24 -17.67 -8.39
N ASP A 173 -0.60 -17.01 -9.49
CA ASP A 173 -0.80 -17.64 -10.81
C ASP A 173 0.53 -17.85 -11.58
N GLN A 174 1.66 -17.42 -11.00
CA GLN A 174 2.97 -17.65 -11.60
C GLN A 174 3.52 -19.03 -11.22
N PRO A 175 4.11 -19.76 -12.17
CA PRO A 175 4.70 -21.06 -11.90
C PRO A 175 5.83 -20.93 -10.87
N GLN A 176 5.68 -21.60 -9.72
CA GLN A 176 6.70 -21.65 -8.68
C GLN A 176 7.81 -22.67 -8.99
N THR A 177 7.54 -23.60 -9.90
CA THR A 177 8.48 -24.66 -10.28
C THR A 177 8.57 -24.79 -11.79
N LEU A 178 9.79 -24.90 -12.31
CA LEU A 178 10.07 -25.19 -13.70
C LEU A 178 10.42 -26.67 -13.85
N THR A 179 9.70 -27.38 -14.71
CA THR A 179 10.04 -28.78 -15.04
C THR A 179 11.03 -28.81 -16.20
N ILE A 180 12.16 -29.48 -16.01
CA ILE A 180 13.22 -29.68 -17.00
C ILE A 180 13.28 -31.17 -17.34
N LYS A 181 13.10 -31.51 -18.62
CA LYS A 181 13.30 -32.88 -19.11
C LYS A 181 14.79 -33.20 -19.15
N ASN A 182 15.23 -34.18 -18.36
CA ASN A 182 16.61 -34.68 -18.35
C ASN A 182 16.61 -36.16 -18.77
N GLY A 183 16.74 -36.41 -20.07
CA GLY A 183 16.68 -37.75 -20.65
C GLY A 183 15.33 -38.43 -20.42
N ARG A 184 15.31 -39.49 -19.60
CA ARG A 184 14.09 -40.24 -19.22
C ARG A 184 13.40 -39.73 -17.94
N SER A 185 13.98 -38.73 -17.27
CA SER A 185 13.49 -38.19 -16.00
C SER A 185 13.05 -36.74 -16.15
N ASN A 186 12.05 -36.33 -15.36
CA ASN A 186 11.66 -34.92 -15.22
C ASN A 186 12.25 -34.39 -13.92
N LEU A 187 13.10 -33.38 -14.02
CA LEU A 187 13.61 -32.66 -12.86
C LEU A 187 12.73 -31.45 -12.61
N VAL A 188 12.26 -31.29 -11.38
CA VAL A 188 11.50 -30.11 -10.95
C VAL A 188 12.46 -29.17 -10.23
N VAL A 189 12.59 -27.94 -10.74
CA VAL A 189 13.48 -26.90 -10.21
C VAL A 189 12.62 -25.77 -9.65
N ASP A 190 12.91 -25.31 -8.43
CA ASP A 190 12.26 -24.12 -7.88
C ASP A 190 12.71 -22.89 -8.68
N VAL A 191 11.76 -22.07 -9.11
CA VAL A 191 12.08 -20.92 -9.94
C VAL A 191 12.91 -19.87 -9.18
N ASN A 192 12.81 -19.82 -7.86
CA ASN A 192 13.63 -18.93 -7.02
C ASN A 192 15.10 -19.35 -6.98
N ASP A 193 15.41 -20.63 -7.23
CA ASP A 193 16.78 -21.14 -7.31
C ASP A 193 17.45 -20.73 -8.64
N ILE A 194 16.70 -20.30 -9.65
CA ILE A 194 17.21 -19.92 -10.97
C ILE A 194 17.74 -18.49 -10.94
N LYS A 195 19.01 -18.32 -11.30
CA LYS A 195 19.71 -17.03 -11.37
C LYS A 195 19.55 -16.38 -12.74
N TRP A 196 19.92 -17.13 -13.79
CA TRP A 196 19.85 -16.66 -15.16
C TRP A 196 19.81 -17.84 -16.14
N ILE A 197 19.41 -17.56 -17.37
CA ILE A 197 19.29 -18.52 -18.45
C ILE A 197 20.02 -17.99 -19.67
N SER A 198 20.89 -18.81 -20.26
CA SER A 198 21.54 -18.53 -21.55
C SER A 198 20.98 -19.41 -22.64
N SER A 199 21.02 -18.94 -23.89
CA SER A 199 20.82 -19.79 -25.06
C SER A 199 22.13 -20.09 -25.76
N ASP A 200 22.38 -21.37 -26.02
CA ASP A 200 23.41 -21.86 -26.93
C ASP A 200 22.74 -22.66 -28.06
N GLY A 201 22.53 -22.02 -29.21
CA GLY A 201 21.80 -22.59 -30.33
C GLY A 201 20.36 -22.96 -29.96
N ALA A 202 20.03 -24.25 -30.01
CA ALA A 202 18.72 -24.80 -29.65
C ALA A 202 18.60 -25.22 -28.18
N TYR A 203 19.68 -25.08 -27.41
CA TYR A 203 19.73 -25.47 -26.00
C TYR A 203 19.70 -24.23 -25.12
N LEU A 204 18.99 -24.36 -23.99
CA LEU A 204 18.95 -23.38 -22.93
C LEU A 204 19.72 -23.90 -21.73
N ASP A 205 20.70 -23.12 -21.32
CA ASP A 205 21.50 -23.31 -20.12
C ASP A 205 20.84 -22.55 -18.97
N ILE A 206 20.24 -23.26 -18.03
CA ILE A 206 19.56 -22.72 -16.86
C ILE A 206 20.52 -22.83 -15.67
N PHE A 207 20.98 -21.69 -15.17
CA PHE A 207 21.92 -21.60 -14.06
C PHE A 207 21.14 -21.45 -12.75
N THR A 208 21.31 -22.42 -11.85
CA THR A 208 20.72 -22.40 -10.49
C THR A 208 21.77 -22.23 -9.42
N ASP A 209 21.35 -22.03 -8.17
CA ASP A 209 22.25 -22.02 -7.00
C ASP A 209 23.09 -23.31 -6.87
N LYS A 210 22.53 -24.46 -7.27
CA LYS A 210 23.17 -25.77 -7.09
C LYS A 210 24.01 -26.18 -8.28
N GLN A 211 23.44 -26.06 -9.48
CA GLN A 211 24.06 -26.58 -10.71
C GLN A 211 23.45 -25.98 -11.97
N LYS A 212 24.09 -26.26 -13.10
CA LYS A 212 23.62 -25.92 -14.44
C LYS A 212 22.72 -27.03 -15.00
N HIS A 213 21.61 -26.65 -15.61
CA HIS A 213 20.70 -27.54 -16.31
C HIS A 213 20.60 -27.17 -17.79
N VAL A 214 20.37 -28.17 -18.65
CA VAL A 214 20.21 -27.96 -20.10
C VAL A 214 18.82 -28.40 -20.53
N ARG A 215 18.10 -27.54 -21.26
CA ARG A 215 16.77 -27.83 -21.82
C ARG A 215 16.76 -27.51 -23.31
N LEU A 216 16.23 -28.40 -24.15
CA LEU A 216 15.98 -28.10 -25.57
C LEU A 216 14.72 -27.23 -25.66
N ASP A 217 14.90 -25.92 -25.84
CA ASP A 217 13.81 -24.94 -25.96
C ASP A 217 14.34 -23.61 -26.52
N SER A 218 13.46 -22.62 -26.68
CA SER A 218 13.84 -21.25 -27.04
C SER A 218 13.61 -20.27 -25.90
N LEU A 219 14.42 -19.20 -25.84
CA LEU A 219 14.21 -18.11 -24.87
C LEU A 219 12.84 -17.46 -25.01
N LYS A 220 12.25 -17.49 -26.21
CA LYS A 220 10.91 -16.95 -26.46
C LYS A 220 9.83 -17.80 -25.78
N ASN A 221 9.98 -19.12 -25.76
CA ASN A 221 8.99 -20.00 -25.15
C ASN A 221 9.17 -20.06 -23.64
N ILE A 222 10.41 -20.27 -23.16
CA ILE A 222 10.66 -20.47 -21.72
C ILE A 222 10.29 -19.24 -20.89
N ILE A 223 10.36 -18.03 -21.45
CA ILE A 223 10.01 -16.82 -20.71
C ILE A 223 8.51 -16.74 -20.41
N GLU A 224 7.67 -17.42 -21.19
CA GLU A 224 6.23 -17.54 -20.93
C GLU A 224 5.96 -18.53 -19.78
N ASP A 225 6.85 -19.51 -19.58
CA ASP A 225 6.83 -20.46 -18.46
C ASP A 225 7.45 -19.87 -17.17
N LEU A 226 7.89 -18.61 -17.17
CA LEU A 226 8.60 -17.98 -16.05
C LEU A 226 7.82 -16.81 -15.44
N PRO A 227 7.98 -16.58 -14.12
CA PRO A 227 7.46 -15.41 -13.42
C PRO A 227 7.90 -14.08 -14.05
N ASN A 228 7.11 -13.02 -13.84
CA ASN A 228 7.34 -11.69 -14.41
C ASN A 228 8.69 -11.05 -14.03
N HIS A 229 9.35 -11.51 -12.97
CA HIS A 229 10.67 -11.03 -12.54
C HIS A 229 11.81 -11.63 -13.38
N PHE A 230 11.54 -12.60 -14.25
CA PHE A 230 12.49 -13.01 -15.28
C PHE A 230 12.40 -12.04 -16.46
N LYS A 231 13.51 -11.37 -16.76
CA LYS A 231 13.60 -10.39 -17.85
C LYS A 231 14.63 -10.82 -18.87
N ARG A 232 14.26 -10.77 -20.14
CA ARG A 232 15.22 -10.93 -21.24
C ARG A 232 16.05 -9.66 -21.37
N ILE A 233 17.34 -9.79 -21.09
CA ILE A 233 18.31 -8.68 -21.06
C ILE A 233 19.27 -8.71 -22.27
N HIS A 234 19.27 -9.81 -23.01
CA HIS A 234 20.06 -9.97 -24.21
C HIS A 234 19.32 -10.87 -25.20
N LYS A 235 19.75 -10.86 -26.48
CA LYS A 235 19.23 -11.81 -27.47
C LYS A 235 19.42 -13.28 -27.04
N SER A 236 20.38 -13.55 -26.15
CA SER A 236 20.72 -14.89 -25.66
C SER A 236 20.62 -15.05 -24.14
N THR A 237 20.05 -14.09 -23.41
CA THR A 237 20.09 -14.12 -21.93
C THR A 237 18.79 -13.63 -21.31
N ILE A 238 18.27 -14.40 -20.35
CA ILE A 238 17.21 -14.02 -19.42
C ILE A 238 17.80 -14.03 -18.01
N VAL A 239 17.46 -13.04 -17.19
CA VAL A 239 17.95 -12.91 -15.81
C VAL A 239 16.79 -12.86 -14.83
N ASN A 240 16.99 -13.41 -13.64
CA ASN A 240 16.13 -13.17 -12.49
C ASN A 240 16.47 -11.80 -11.88
N THR A 241 15.56 -10.83 -11.95
CA THR A 241 15.84 -9.48 -11.46
C THR A 241 16.03 -9.40 -9.94
N HIS A 242 15.57 -10.38 -9.17
CA HIS A 242 15.79 -10.43 -7.72
C HIS A 242 17.22 -10.86 -7.34
N ARG A 243 17.98 -11.39 -8.29
CA ARG A 243 19.35 -11.88 -8.11
C ARG A 243 20.41 -10.90 -8.64
N ILE A 244 19.98 -9.70 -9.06
CA ILE A 244 20.87 -8.64 -9.52
C ILE A 244 21.40 -7.88 -8.30
N GLU A 245 22.73 -7.80 -8.19
CA GLU A 245 23.41 -7.04 -7.15
C GLU A 245 23.76 -5.62 -7.64
N GLU A 246 24.30 -5.49 -8.86
CA GLU A 246 24.75 -4.21 -9.39
C GLU A 246 24.55 -4.11 -10.91
N LEU A 247 24.36 -2.88 -11.41
CA LEU A 247 24.32 -2.54 -12.83
C LEU A 247 25.41 -1.51 -13.15
N GLN A 248 26.35 -1.86 -14.02
CA GLN A 248 27.45 -0.99 -14.43
C GLN A 248 27.27 -0.54 -15.88
N SER A 249 27.22 0.77 -16.12
CA SER A 249 27.11 1.30 -17.48
C SER A 249 28.44 1.15 -18.23
N ARG A 250 28.37 0.68 -19.49
CA ARG A 250 29.54 0.63 -20.39
C ARG A 250 29.76 1.94 -21.17
N GLY A 251 28.97 2.99 -20.91
CA GLY A 251 29.09 4.30 -21.57
C GLY A 251 28.57 4.36 -23.02
N ASN A 252 28.12 3.25 -23.59
CA ASN A 252 27.59 3.14 -24.97
C ASN A 252 26.10 2.73 -25.02
N GLY A 253 25.42 2.78 -23.88
CA GLY A 253 24.03 2.37 -23.70
C GLY A 253 23.84 0.89 -23.34
N ASP A 254 24.90 0.07 -23.41
CA ASP A 254 24.91 -1.27 -22.83
C ASP A 254 25.32 -1.21 -21.34
N TYR A 255 24.95 -2.24 -20.59
CA TYR A 255 25.31 -2.39 -19.19
C TYR A 255 25.86 -3.78 -18.92
N ASP A 256 26.65 -3.88 -17.86
CA ASP A 256 26.99 -5.13 -17.21
C ASP A 256 26.11 -5.33 -15.99
N VAL A 257 25.45 -6.48 -15.94
CA VAL A 257 24.63 -6.91 -14.81
C VAL A 257 25.47 -7.87 -13.96
N ILE A 258 25.73 -7.48 -12.72
CA ILE A 258 26.44 -8.29 -11.73
C ILE A 258 25.38 -8.99 -10.88
N LEU A 259 25.48 -10.31 -10.78
CA LEU A 259 24.58 -11.15 -9.99
C LEU A 259 25.14 -11.40 -8.58
N ASP A 260 24.28 -11.89 -7.69
CA ASP A 260 24.60 -12.22 -6.28
C ASP A 260 25.71 -13.27 -6.08
N ASP A 261 26.10 -13.99 -7.13
CA ASP A 261 27.21 -14.93 -7.14
C ASP A 261 28.47 -14.39 -7.82
N GLY A 262 28.48 -13.10 -8.15
CA GLY A 262 29.57 -12.42 -8.84
C GLY A 262 29.63 -12.68 -10.34
N ASN A 263 28.72 -13.47 -10.92
CA ASN A 263 28.68 -13.64 -12.38
C ASN A 263 28.23 -12.35 -13.07
N GLN A 264 28.85 -12.07 -14.20
CA GLN A 264 28.59 -10.88 -15.01
C GLN A 264 27.88 -11.27 -16.31
N VAL A 265 26.68 -10.72 -16.54
CA VAL A 265 25.92 -10.91 -17.78
C VAL A 265 25.65 -9.57 -18.47
N ARG A 266 25.78 -9.54 -19.81
CA ARG A 266 25.63 -8.30 -20.58
C ARG A 266 24.16 -7.96 -20.82
N LEU A 267 23.77 -6.73 -20.46
CA LEU A 267 22.53 -6.09 -20.88
C LEU A 267 22.76 -5.30 -22.16
N SER A 268 22.07 -5.65 -23.24
CA SER A 268 22.13 -4.88 -24.48
C SER A 268 21.17 -3.69 -24.43
N ARG A 269 21.56 -2.55 -25.00
CA ARG A 269 20.73 -1.34 -25.15
C ARG A 269 19.34 -1.60 -25.75
N ASN A 270 19.21 -2.56 -26.66
CA ASN A 270 17.93 -2.92 -27.29
C ASN A 270 16.97 -3.62 -26.31
N TYR A 271 17.50 -4.13 -25.19
CA TYR A 271 16.78 -4.82 -24.13
C TYR A 271 16.82 -4.03 -22.80
N ALA A 272 17.52 -2.89 -22.76
CA ALA A 272 17.66 -2.06 -21.55
C ALA A 272 16.32 -1.54 -21.03
N ASP A 273 15.35 -1.29 -21.93
CA ASP A 273 13.99 -0.90 -21.55
C ASP A 273 13.29 -1.94 -20.67
N ALA A 274 13.68 -3.21 -20.74
CA ALA A 274 13.10 -4.27 -19.91
C ALA A 274 13.43 -4.12 -18.40
N LEU A 275 14.46 -3.34 -18.07
CA LEU A 275 14.89 -3.05 -16.70
C LEU A 275 14.65 -1.59 -16.27
N ARG A 276 14.18 -0.72 -17.18
CA ARG A 276 13.85 0.68 -16.87
C ARG A 276 12.61 0.75 -15.97
N GLY A 277 12.74 1.44 -14.84
CA GLY A 277 11.66 1.65 -13.86
C GLY A 277 11.71 0.77 -12.61
N ASN A 278 12.46 -0.34 -12.62
CA ASN A 278 12.69 -1.18 -11.43
C ASN A 278 14.14 -1.10 -10.91
N LEU A 279 15.12 -0.86 -11.79
CA LEU A 279 16.56 -0.90 -11.46
C LEU A 279 17.42 0.15 -12.20
N LEU A 280 16.94 0.67 -13.34
CA LEU A 280 17.51 1.80 -14.11
C LEU A 280 16.54 2.98 -14.11
#